data_AF-A0A9X9XJ78-F1
#
_entry.id   AF-A0A9X9XJ78-F1
#
_cell.length_a   1.000
_cell.length_b   1.000
_cell.length_c   1.000
_cell.angle_alpha   90.00
_cell.angle_beta   90.00
_cell.angle_gamma   90.00
#
_symmetry.space_group_name_H-M   'P 1'
#
loop_
_entity.id
_entity.type
_entity.pdbx_description
1 polymer ?
#
loop_
_entity_poly.entity_id
_entity_poly.type
_entity_poly.pdbx_seq_one_letter_code
_entity_poly.pdbx_strand_id
1 'polypeptide(L)'
;MAGGAHVDTGSNKGVALLIAILALFLALAETGAKSAQTEAISRNIEAANLWAFFQARTIRQTTVRTAAEQAEIALPGLPEEARATAAQRQEAWRGQAARWESEPETGEGRRELMARARAAEDKRDRSLAAYHQYEIGSAAFQVGIVLASASVITGVALLAFAGGLLGVIGVGFAALGFFAPTLVHL
;
A
#
# COMPACT_ATOMS: atom_id res chain seq x y z
N MET A 1 33.96 -36.75 46.42
CA MET A 1 34.43 -36.01 45.23
C MET A 1 33.29 -35.11 44.78
N ALA A 2 33.34 -33.82 45.14
CA ALA A 2 32.33 -32.84 44.77
C ALA A 2 32.85 -32.06 43.56
N GLY A 3 32.36 -32.41 42.37
CA GLY A 3 32.55 -31.60 41.17
C GLY A 3 31.59 -30.42 41.23
N GLY A 4 32.09 -29.26 41.64
CA GLY A 4 31.36 -28.01 41.50
C GLY A 4 31.18 -27.70 40.02
N ALA A 5 29.98 -27.88 39.51
CA ALA A 5 29.59 -27.33 38.21
C ALA A 5 29.60 -25.81 38.33
N HIS A 6 30.66 -25.18 37.83
CA HIS A 6 30.72 -23.74 37.62
C HIS A 6 29.72 -23.41 36.52
N VAL A 7 28.46 -23.14 36.89
CA VAL A 7 27.46 -22.63 35.95
C VAL A 7 27.87 -21.20 35.63
N ASP A 8 28.39 -20.98 34.43
CA ASP A 8 28.83 -19.68 33.92
C ASP A 8 27.64 -18.70 33.85
N THR A 9 27.38 -18.07 34.99
CA THR A 9 26.28 -17.12 35.22
C THR A 9 26.41 -15.85 34.39
N GLY A 10 27.59 -15.60 33.78
CA GLY A 10 27.81 -14.49 32.86
C GLY A 10 27.22 -14.70 31.47
N SER A 11 27.25 -15.94 30.94
CA SER A 11 26.77 -16.26 29.59
C SER A 11 25.25 -16.06 29.46
N ASN A 12 24.51 -16.57 30.44
CA ASN A 12 23.04 -16.48 30.45
C ASN A 12 22.51 -15.05 30.57
N LYS A 13 23.22 -14.16 31.29
CA LYS A 13 22.87 -12.74 31.39
C LYS A 13 23.03 -12.01 30.04
N GLY A 14 24.08 -12.33 29.29
CA GLY A 14 24.32 -11.78 27.96
C GLY A 14 23.24 -12.19 26.96
N VAL A 15 22.83 -13.46 26.97
CA VAL A 15 21.74 -13.95 26.10
C VAL A 15 20.39 -13.35 26.50
N ALA A 16 20.11 -13.20 27.80
CA ALA A 16 18.89 -12.52 28.26
C ALA A 16 18.82 -11.06 27.78
N LEU A 17 19.95 -10.34 27.80
CA LEU A 17 20.03 -8.99 27.24
C LEU A 17 19.80 -8.97 25.73
N LEU A 18 20.38 -9.93 24.99
CA LEU A 18 20.13 -10.08 23.55
C LEU A 18 18.64 -10.26 23.26
N ILE A 19 17.95 -11.15 23.98
CA ILE A 19 16.50 -11.37 23.81
C ILE A 19 15.73 -10.07 24.06
N ALA A 20 16.06 -9.32 25.10
CA ALA A 20 15.39 -8.06 25.41
C ALA A 20 15.58 -7.02 24.28
N ILE A 21 16.77 -6.94 23.71
CA ILE A 21 17.07 -6.04 22.57
C ILE A 21 16.28 -6.48 21.33
N LEU A 22 16.27 -7.78 21.00
CA LEU A 22 15.50 -8.30 19.86
C LEU A 22 14.00 -8.05 20.03
N ALA A 23 13.47 -8.23 21.23
CA ALA A 23 12.06 -7.96 21.55
C ALA A 23 11.70 -6.48 21.40
N LEU A 24 12.60 -5.57 21.78
CA LEU A 24 12.41 -4.13 21.56
C LEU A 24 12.31 -3.82 20.05
N PHE A 25 13.22 -4.35 19.24
CA PHE A 25 13.18 -4.13 17.80
C PHE A 25 11.97 -4.80 17.13
N LEU A 26 11.56 -5.98 17.59
CA LEU A 26 10.33 -6.64 17.16
C LEU A 26 9.12 -5.72 17.39
N ALA A 27 8.99 -5.14 18.59
CA ALA A 27 7.87 -4.26 18.91
C ALA A 27 7.83 -3.02 17.99
N LEU A 28 9.01 -2.46 17.65
CA LEU A 28 9.12 -1.35 16.70
C LEU A 28 8.74 -1.78 15.28
N ALA A 29 9.22 -2.94 14.82
CA ALA A 29 8.93 -3.47 13.50
C ALA A 29 7.44 -3.80 13.34
N GLU A 30 6.79 -4.45 14.32
CA GLU A 30 5.35 -4.73 14.29
C GLU A 30 4.50 -3.45 14.33
N THR A 31 4.94 -2.42 15.07
CA THR A 31 4.28 -1.10 15.07
C THR A 31 4.40 -0.44 13.70
N GLY A 32 5.58 -0.47 13.09
CA GLY A 32 5.83 0.00 11.73
C GLY A 32 4.99 -0.74 10.69
N ALA A 33 4.92 -2.07 10.78
CA ALA A 33 4.09 -2.92 9.93
C ALA A 33 2.61 -2.52 10.01
N LYS A 34 2.04 -2.44 11.21
CA LYS A 34 0.62 -2.06 11.40
C LYS A 34 0.32 -0.66 10.88
N SER A 35 1.24 0.28 11.06
CA SER A 35 1.09 1.64 10.52
C SER A 35 1.10 1.62 8.99
N ALA A 36 2.08 0.95 8.37
CA ALA A 36 2.19 0.83 6.92
C ALA A 36 0.99 0.10 6.29
N GLN A 37 0.50 -0.96 6.95
CA GLN A 37 -0.71 -1.68 6.55
C GLN A 37 -1.94 -0.78 6.59
N THR A 38 -2.11 -0.01 7.66
CA THR A 38 -3.23 0.94 7.80
C THR A 38 -3.21 1.98 6.69
N GLU A 39 -2.02 2.54 6.41
CA GLU A 39 -1.83 3.49 5.31
C GLU A 39 -2.13 2.84 3.95
N ALA A 40 -1.64 1.62 3.70
CA ALA A 40 -1.92 0.88 2.46
C ALA A 40 -3.43 0.66 2.25
N ILE A 41 -4.16 0.26 3.30
CA ILE A 41 -5.62 0.10 3.24
C ILE A 41 -6.29 1.45 2.96
N SER A 42 -5.89 2.52 3.65
CA SER A 42 -6.44 3.85 3.42
C SER A 42 -6.24 4.33 1.98
N ARG A 43 -5.04 4.14 1.43
CA ARG A 43 -4.71 4.48 0.04
C ARG A 43 -5.44 3.59 -0.97
N ASN A 44 -5.64 2.32 -0.65
CA ASN A 44 -6.45 1.43 -1.48
C ASN A 44 -7.91 1.92 -1.56
N ILE A 45 -8.50 2.33 -0.43
CA ILE A 45 -9.85 2.93 -0.39
C ILE A 45 -9.89 4.22 -1.21
N GLU A 46 -8.89 5.10 -1.07
CA GLU A 46 -8.78 6.32 -1.86
C GLU A 46 -8.74 6.03 -3.37
N ALA A 47 -7.89 5.10 -3.81
CA ALA A 47 -7.78 4.67 -5.20
C ALA A 47 -9.10 4.05 -5.70
N ALA A 48 -9.73 3.18 -4.91
CA ALA A 48 -11.00 2.55 -5.25
C ALA A 48 -12.13 3.58 -5.43
N ASN A 49 -12.20 4.58 -4.56
CA ASN A 49 -13.16 5.68 -4.68
C ASN A 49 -12.93 6.52 -5.94
N LEU A 50 -11.67 6.83 -6.27
CA LEU A 50 -11.33 7.56 -7.50
C LEU A 50 -11.69 6.77 -8.76
N TRP A 51 -11.42 5.47 -8.77
CA TRP A 51 -11.83 4.59 -9.87
C TRP A 51 -13.35 4.48 -9.98
N ALA A 52 -14.07 4.39 -8.86
CA ALA A 52 -15.52 4.38 -8.86
C ALA A 52 -16.09 5.69 -9.44
N PHE A 53 -15.52 6.84 -9.09
CA PHE A 53 -15.93 8.13 -9.63
C PHE A 53 -15.60 8.27 -11.13
N PHE A 54 -14.42 7.78 -11.55
CA PHE A 54 -14.05 7.67 -12.98
C PHE A 54 -15.06 6.81 -13.76
N GLN A 55 -15.44 5.65 -13.23
CA GLN A 55 -16.41 4.76 -13.87
C GLN A 55 -17.79 5.43 -13.96
N ALA A 56 -18.25 6.04 -12.88
CA ALA A 56 -19.52 6.78 -12.86
C ALA A 56 -19.53 7.91 -13.90
N ARG A 57 -18.44 8.68 -14.01
CA ARG A 57 -18.32 9.75 -15.02
C ARG A 57 -18.27 9.20 -16.44
N THR A 58 -17.57 8.09 -16.66
CA THR A 58 -17.52 7.40 -17.96
C THR A 58 -18.90 6.90 -18.40
N ILE A 59 -19.69 6.35 -17.47
CA ILE A 59 -21.07 5.92 -17.76
C ILE A 59 -21.93 7.14 -18.13
N ARG A 60 -21.91 8.21 -17.34
CA ARG A 60 -22.66 9.44 -17.64
C ARG A 60 -22.27 10.05 -18.98
N GLN A 61 -20.98 10.11 -19.27
CA GLN A 61 -20.45 10.60 -20.55
C GLN A 61 -20.93 9.75 -21.72
N THR A 62 -20.90 8.42 -21.57
CA THR A 62 -21.40 7.50 -22.60
C THR A 62 -22.89 7.73 -22.85
N THR A 63 -23.72 7.84 -21.80
CA THR A 63 -25.15 8.11 -21.95
C THR A 63 -25.43 9.43 -22.67
N VAL A 64 -24.74 10.51 -22.31
CA VAL A 64 -24.89 11.82 -22.98
C VAL A 64 -24.40 11.79 -24.43
N ARG A 65 -23.30 11.09 -24.70
CA ARG A 65 -22.78 10.94 -26.07
C ARG A 65 -23.75 10.16 -26.94
N THR A 66 -24.28 9.03 -26.46
CA THR A 66 -25.30 8.25 -27.16
C THR A 66 -26.56 9.08 -27.41
N ALA A 67 -27.01 9.91 -26.45
CA ALA A 67 -28.14 10.80 -26.65
C ALA A 67 -27.88 11.86 -27.73
N ALA A 68 -26.67 12.41 -27.80
CA ALA A 68 -26.28 13.34 -28.86
C ALA A 68 -26.22 12.68 -30.24
N GLU A 69 -25.69 11.45 -30.33
CA GLU A 69 -25.67 10.65 -31.57
C GLU A 69 -27.11 10.29 -32.02
N GLN A 70 -28.00 9.94 -31.10
CA GLN A 70 -29.41 9.68 -31.41
C GLN A 70 -30.14 10.94 -31.91
N ALA A 71 -29.88 12.10 -31.32
CA ALA A 71 -30.46 13.36 -31.78
C ALA A 71 -29.98 13.74 -33.18
N GLU A 72 -28.69 13.51 -33.48
CA GLU A 72 -28.11 13.71 -34.81
C GLU A 72 -28.79 12.84 -35.88
N ILE A 73 -29.05 11.57 -35.56
CA ILE A 73 -29.76 10.65 -36.46
C ILE A 73 -31.21 11.09 -36.68
N ALA A 74 -31.87 11.64 -35.65
CA ALA A 74 -33.27 12.07 -35.75
C ALA A 74 -33.45 13.42 -36.47
N LEU A 75 -32.41 14.27 -36.52
CA LEU A 75 -32.46 15.64 -37.03
C LEU A 75 -33.13 15.79 -38.42
N PRO A 76 -32.80 14.95 -39.43
CA PRO A 76 -33.39 15.07 -40.77
C PRO A 76 -34.91 14.83 -40.81
N GLY A 77 -35.44 14.05 -39.88
CA GLY A 77 -36.86 13.69 -39.79
C GLY A 77 -37.72 14.69 -39.03
N LEU A 78 -37.13 15.72 -38.40
CA LEU A 78 -37.85 16.71 -37.60
C LEU A 78 -38.47 17.82 -38.47
N PRO A 79 -39.62 18.39 -38.05
CA PRO A 79 -40.15 19.63 -38.62
C PRO A 79 -39.14 20.77 -38.51
N GLU A 80 -39.10 21.67 -39.50
CA GLU A 80 -38.10 22.75 -39.60
C GLU A 80 -38.02 23.62 -38.33
N GLU A 81 -39.18 23.87 -37.72
CA GLU A 81 -39.36 24.68 -36.51
C GLU A 81 -38.68 24.07 -35.27
N ALA A 82 -38.53 22.74 -35.25
CA ALA A 82 -37.91 21.99 -34.16
C ALA A 82 -36.41 21.71 -34.37
N ARG A 83 -35.91 21.82 -35.62
CA ARG A 83 -34.52 21.47 -35.98
C ARG A 83 -33.50 22.34 -35.26
N ALA A 84 -33.71 23.65 -35.21
CA ALA A 84 -32.79 24.59 -34.55
C ALA A 84 -32.63 24.28 -33.05
N THR A 85 -33.75 24.04 -32.35
CA THR A 85 -33.75 23.68 -30.93
C THR A 85 -33.08 22.33 -30.68
N ALA A 86 -33.32 21.34 -31.53
CA ALA A 86 -32.69 20.02 -31.44
C ALA A 86 -31.16 20.10 -31.66
N ALA A 87 -30.72 20.86 -32.65
CA ALA A 87 -29.29 21.08 -32.93
C ALA A 87 -28.57 21.76 -31.76
N GLN A 88 -29.16 22.79 -31.15
CA GLN A 88 -28.60 23.45 -29.96
C GLN A 88 -28.46 22.48 -28.77
N ARG A 89 -29.47 21.63 -28.53
CA ARG A 89 -29.40 20.61 -27.46
C ARG A 89 -28.31 19.58 -27.73
N GLN A 90 -28.20 19.11 -28.98
CA GLN A 90 -27.14 18.19 -29.40
C GLN A 90 -25.76 18.78 -29.14
N GLU A 91 -25.52 20.04 -29.53
CA GLU A 91 -24.26 20.72 -29.31
C GLU A 91 -23.95 20.89 -27.81
N ALA A 92 -24.94 21.26 -27.00
CA ALA A 92 -24.80 21.36 -25.55
C ALA A 92 -24.42 20.00 -24.91
N TRP A 93 -25.02 18.90 -25.36
CA TRP A 93 -24.65 17.55 -24.89
C TRP A 93 -23.24 17.15 -25.32
N ARG A 94 -22.83 17.45 -26.55
CA ARG A 94 -21.45 17.23 -27.02
C ARG A 94 -20.45 18.03 -26.19
N GLY A 95 -20.74 19.30 -25.92
CA GLY A 95 -19.92 20.17 -25.06
C GLY A 95 -19.79 19.62 -23.64
N GLN A 96 -20.89 19.12 -23.06
CA GLN A 96 -20.88 18.50 -21.72
C GLN A 96 -20.04 17.21 -21.69
N ALA A 97 -20.19 16.34 -22.69
CA ALA A 97 -19.39 15.13 -22.82
C ALA A 97 -17.88 15.42 -22.98
N ALA A 98 -17.53 16.49 -23.73
CA ALA A 98 -16.15 16.95 -23.88
C ALA A 98 -15.58 17.51 -22.56
N ARG A 99 -16.36 18.29 -21.82
CA ARG A 99 -15.95 18.80 -20.49
C ARG A 99 -15.68 17.67 -19.49
N TRP A 100 -16.48 16.60 -19.50
CA TRP A 100 -16.23 15.45 -18.62
C TRP A 100 -14.98 14.64 -18.98
N GLU A 101 -14.47 14.78 -20.20
CA GLU A 101 -13.22 14.14 -20.60
C GLU A 101 -12.01 14.76 -19.89
N SER A 102 -12.00 16.08 -19.74
CA SER A 102 -10.97 16.81 -19.01
C SER A 102 -11.52 18.09 -18.42
N GLU A 103 -11.30 18.23 -17.11
CA GLU A 103 -11.74 19.38 -16.33
C GLU A 103 -10.63 19.71 -15.32
N PRO A 104 -9.55 20.37 -15.78
CA PRO A 104 -8.36 20.61 -14.96
C PRO A 104 -8.63 21.49 -13.74
N GLU A 105 -9.58 22.42 -13.86
CA GLU A 105 -9.94 23.38 -12.81
C GLU A 105 -10.46 22.70 -11.54
N THR A 106 -11.28 21.65 -11.70
CA THR A 106 -11.83 20.88 -10.57
C THR A 106 -11.06 19.59 -10.31
N GLY A 107 -10.28 19.12 -11.29
CA GLY A 107 -9.59 17.83 -11.24
C GLY A 107 -10.54 16.64 -11.26
N GLU A 108 -11.78 16.84 -11.73
CA GLU A 108 -12.82 15.82 -11.83
C GLU A 108 -12.97 15.26 -13.24
N GLY A 109 -12.25 15.79 -14.23
CA GLY A 109 -12.24 15.22 -15.58
C GLY A 109 -11.72 13.79 -15.57
N ARG A 110 -12.20 12.99 -16.52
CA ARG A 110 -11.87 11.56 -16.61
C ARG A 110 -10.36 11.33 -16.65
N ARG A 111 -9.62 12.17 -17.37
CA ARG A 111 -8.15 12.13 -17.43
C ARG A 111 -7.49 12.44 -16.09
N GLU A 112 -7.96 13.48 -15.40
CA GLU A 112 -7.42 13.92 -14.11
C GLU A 112 -7.73 12.90 -13.00
N LEU A 113 -8.93 12.33 -12.99
CA LEU A 113 -9.33 11.26 -12.07
C LEU A 113 -8.47 10.01 -12.24
N MET A 114 -8.22 9.59 -13.49
CA MET A 114 -7.35 8.45 -13.76
C MET A 114 -5.92 8.69 -13.26
N ALA A 115 -5.37 9.89 -13.49
CA ALA A 115 -4.04 10.25 -13.02
C ALA A 115 -3.96 10.23 -11.48
N ARG A 116 -4.98 10.77 -10.80
CA ARG A 116 -5.08 10.75 -9.34
C ARG A 116 -5.24 9.33 -8.79
N ALA A 117 -6.04 8.49 -9.44
CA ALA A 117 -6.25 7.10 -9.06
C ALA A 117 -4.93 6.33 -9.11
N ARG A 118 -4.18 6.44 -10.22
CA ARG A 118 -2.85 5.82 -10.36
C ARG A 118 -1.86 6.33 -9.32
N ALA A 119 -1.83 7.64 -9.07
CA ALA A 119 -0.96 8.19 -8.03
C ALA A 119 -1.31 7.68 -6.61
N ALA A 120 -2.59 7.41 -6.33
CA ALA A 120 -3.01 6.77 -5.09
C ALA A 120 -2.61 5.29 -5.03
N GLU A 121 -2.66 4.57 -6.16
CA GLU A 121 -2.15 3.20 -6.29
C GLU A 121 -0.64 3.13 -6.04
N ASP A 122 0.15 4.03 -6.62
CA ASP A 122 1.60 4.07 -6.40
C ASP A 122 1.94 4.29 -4.92
N LYS A 123 1.19 5.17 -4.24
CA LYS A 123 1.33 5.40 -2.79
C LYS A 123 0.93 4.17 -1.99
N ARG A 124 -0.18 3.50 -2.35
CA ARG A 124 -0.61 2.24 -1.75
C ARG A 124 0.50 1.20 -1.87
N ASP A 125 1.05 1.03 -3.07
CA ASP A 125 2.05 0.00 -3.36
C ASP A 125 3.35 0.24 -2.61
N ARG A 126 3.75 1.51 -2.46
CA ARG A 126 4.86 1.90 -1.58
C ARG A 126 4.61 1.53 -0.12
N SER A 127 3.42 1.81 0.41
CA SER A 127 3.06 1.46 1.79
C SER A 127 2.98 -0.05 2.00
N LEU A 128 2.46 -0.79 1.01
CA LEU A 128 2.42 -2.24 1.03
C LEU A 128 3.83 -2.85 1.02
N ALA A 129 4.73 -2.29 0.20
CA ALA A 129 6.12 -2.71 0.18
C ALA A 129 6.79 -2.49 1.54
N ALA A 130 6.56 -1.33 2.17
CA ALA A 130 7.05 -1.05 3.52
C ALA A 130 6.53 -2.06 4.54
N TYR A 131 5.24 -2.36 4.49
CA TYR A 131 4.60 -3.38 5.33
C TYR A 131 5.31 -4.74 5.20
N HIS A 132 5.55 -5.22 3.97
CA HIS A 132 6.23 -6.49 3.76
C HIS A 132 7.66 -6.51 4.32
N GLN A 133 8.43 -5.42 4.16
CA GLN A 133 9.78 -5.34 4.76
C GLN A 133 9.74 -5.43 6.29
N TYR A 134 8.78 -4.74 6.93
CA TYR A 134 8.61 -4.83 8.38
C TYR A 134 8.16 -6.22 8.84
N GLU A 135 7.28 -6.90 8.09
CA GLU A 135 6.86 -8.27 8.42
C GLU A 135 8.03 -9.26 8.36
N ILE A 136 8.89 -9.16 7.34
CA ILE A 136 10.09 -9.99 7.23
C ILE A 136 11.05 -9.69 8.38
N GLY A 137 11.23 -8.41 8.73
CA GLY A 137 12.03 -7.99 9.88
C GLY A 137 11.49 -8.58 11.19
N SER A 138 10.19 -8.48 11.42
CA SER A 138 9.50 -9.05 12.58
C SER A 138 9.69 -10.56 12.66
N ALA A 139 9.53 -11.28 11.55
CA ALA A 139 9.77 -12.73 11.49
C ALA A 139 11.21 -13.08 11.85
N ALA A 140 12.19 -12.33 11.34
CA ALA A 140 13.61 -12.53 11.67
C ALA A 140 13.88 -12.31 13.18
N PHE A 141 13.30 -11.28 13.79
CA PHE A 141 13.40 -11.05 15.23
C PHE A 141 12.76 -12.17 16.05
N GLN A 142 11.56 -12.63 15.67
CA GLN A 142 10.86 -13.72 16.37
C GLN A 142 11.69 -15.01 16.33
N VAL A 143 12.21 -15.40 15.16
CA VAL A 143 13.09 -16.58 15.06
C VAL A 143 14.38 -16.37 15.85
N GLY A 144 14.96 -15.16 15.80
CA GLY A 144 16.16 -14.82 16.58
C GLY A 144 15.95 -14.96 18.10
N ILE A 145 14.79 -14.52 18.62
CA ILE A 145 14.40 -14.69 20.02
C ILE A 145 14.26 -16.17 20.39
N VAL A 146 13.66 -16.99 19.52
CA VAL A 146 13.51 -18.44 19.73
C VAL A 146 14.88 -19.13 19.79
N LEU A 147 15.79 -18.81 18.87
CA LEU A 147 17.15 -19.37 18.88
C LEU A 147 17.95 -18.93 20.11
N ALA A 148 17.87 -17.66 20.49
CA ALA A 148 18.50 -17.15 21.69
C ALA A 148 17.93 -17.85 22.95
N SER A 149 16.62 -18.05 23.03
CA SER A 149 15.98 -18.78 24.13
C SER A 149 16.42 -20.26 24.18
N ALA A 150 16.51 -20.92 23.03
CA ALA A 150 17.02 -22.30 22.94
C ALA A 150 18.49 -22.42 23.36
N SER A 151 19.30 -21.39 23.11
CA SER A 151 20.71 -21.36 23.55
C SER A 151 20.86 -21.38 25.07
N VAL A 152 19.94 -20.74 25.81
CA VAL A 152 19.92 -20.75 27.29
C VAL A 152 19.63 -22.15 27.83
N ILE A 153 18.69 -22.87 27.18
CA ILE A 153 18.28 -24.22 27.62
C ILE A 153 19.36 -25.26 27.28
N THR A 154 19.92 -25.17 26.08
CA THR A 154 20.86 -26.18 25.54
C THR A 154 22.32 -25.91 25.90
N GLY A 155 22.65 -24.68 26.31
CA GLY A 155 24.03 -24.23 26.55
C GLY A 155 24.84 -24.01 25.27
N VAL A 156 24.23 -24.10 24.08
CA VAL A 156 24.94 -24.00 22.79
C VAL A 156 25.06 -22.53 22.36
N ALA A 157 26.26 -21.95 22.51
CA ALA A 157 26.54 -20.55 22.15
C ALA A 157 26.30 -20.21 20.67
N LEU A 158 26.44 -21.19 19.77
CA LEU A 158 26.18 -21.01 18.33
C LEU A 158 24.73 -20.57 18.05
N LEU A 159 23.76 -21.02 18.84
CA LEU A 159 22.36 -20.64 18.69
C LEU A 159 22.13 -19.16 19.06
N ALA A 160 22.82 -18.66 20.09
CA ALA A 160 22.79 -17.25 20.45
C ALA A 160 23.40 -16.37 19.34
N PHE A 161 24.51 -16.81 18.75
CA PHE A 161 25.13 -16.12 17.62
C PHE A 161 24.22 -16.09 16.39
N ALA A 162 23.61 -17.23 16.03
CA ALA A 162 22.64 -17.30 14.94
C ALA A 162 21.42 -16.40 15.18
N GLY A 163 20.91 -16.36 16.42
CA GLY A 163 19.84 -15.46 16.80
C GLY A 163 20.23 -13.98 16.69
N GLY A 164 21.45 -13.62 17.10
CA GLY A 164 22.01 -12.28 16.90
C GLY A 164 22.13 -11.89 15.42
N LEU A 165 22.58 -12.81 14.56
CA LEU A 165 22.66 -12.58 13.11
C LEU A 165 21.28 -12.33 12.50
N LEU A 166 20.27 -13.10 12.88
CA LEU A 166 18.89 -12.86 12.46
C LEU A 166 18.36 -11.52 12.98
N GLY A 167 18.77 -11.10 14.17
CA GLY A 167 18.50 -9.75 14.68
C GLY A 167 19.07 -8.64 13.78
N VAL A 168 20.31 -8.78 13.33
CA VAL A 168 20.93 -7.82 12.40
C VAL A 168 20.18 -7.80 11.06
N ILE A 169 19.80 -8.97 10.55
CA ILE A 169 18.97 -9.08 9.34
C ILE A 169 17.63 -8.38 9.54
N GLY A 170 16.97 -8.60 10.68
CA GLY A 170 15.71 -7.96 11.04
C GLY A 170 15.80 -6.44 11.09
N VAL A 171 16.88 -5.89 11.67
CA VAL A 171 17.14 -4.45 11.68
C VAL A 171 17.35 -3.93 10.25
N GLY A 172 18.06 -4.68 9.40
CA GLY A 172 18.24 -4.34 7.99
C GLY A 172 16.91 -4.21 7.25
N PHE A 173 16.03 -5.20 7.39
CA PHE A 173 14.69 -5.18 6.78
C PHE A 173 13.79 -4.08 7.35
N ALA A 174 13.80 -3.84 8.67
CA ALA A 174 13.05 -2.74 9.27
C ALA A 174 13.55 -1.36 8.77
N ALA A 175 14.87 -1.20 8.60
CA ALA A 175 15.45 0.01 8.02
C ALA A 175 15.08 0.19 6.55
N LEU A 176 15.05 -0.90 5.76
CA LEU A 176 14.56 -0.86 4.38
C LEU A 176 13.09 -0.44 4.32
N GLY A 177 12.24 -0.98 5.19
CA GLY A 177 10.84 -0.58 5.30
C GLY A 177 10.66 0.92 5.59
N PHE A 178 11.56 1.51 6.38
CA PHE A 178 11.52 2.94 6.72
C PHE A 178 12.05 3.84 5.60
N PHE A 179 13.24 3.56 5.09
CA PHE A 179 13.95 4.47 4.17
C PHE A 179 13.65 4.20 2.70
N ALA A 180 13.55 2.93 2.32
CA ALA A 180 13.58 2.53 0.91
C ALA A 180 12.72 1.26 0.66
N PRO A 181 11.41 1.33 0.94
CA PRO A 181 10.53 0.16 1.00
C PRO A 181 10.38 -0.59 -0.33
N THR A 182 10.62 0.08 -1.45
CA THR A 182 10.49 -0.49 -2.80
C THR A 182 11.80 -1.04 -3.37
N LEU A 183 12.92 -0.99 -2.64
CA LEU A 183 14.21 -1.49 -3.17
C LEU A 183 14.23 -3.01 -3.33
N VAL A 184 13.52 -3.72 -2.47
CA VAL A 184 13.45 -5.18 -2.49
C VAL A 184 12.03 -5.57 -2.86
N HIS A 185 11.87 -6.03 -4.10
CA HIS A 185 10.64 -6.66 -4.56
C HIS A 185 10.74 -8.16 -4.28
N LEU A 186 9.83 -8.67 -3.45
CA LEU A 186 9.61 -10.09 -3.18
C LEU A 186 8.25 -10.49 -3.74
#